data_AF-A0A9J5X9P6-F1
#
_entry.id   AF-A0A9J5X9P6-F1
#
_cell.length_a   1.000
_cell.length_b   1.000
_cell.length_c   1.000
_cell.angle_alpha   90.00
_cell.angle_beta   90.00
_cell.angle_gamma   90.00
#
_symmetry.space_group_name_H-M   'P 1'
#
loop_
_entity.id
_entity.type
_entity.pdbx_description
1 polymer ?
#
loop_
_entity_poly.entity_id
_entity_poly.type
_entity_poly.pdbx_seq_one_letter_code
_entity_poly.pdbx_strand_id
1 'polypeptide(L)'
;RNYEKGLGYEEDKRLAYVIAILGERRWDALAKASGLRRSGKSCRLRWMNCLRPNLKHGHITQDEEHLIIKLQKQLGNKWSKIAKQLPGRTDNEIKNYWRSHLRKKALIYEQGPIQHSP
;
A
#
# COMPACT_ATOMS: atom_id res chain seq x y z
N ARG A 1 -6.14 -6.18 17.07
CA ARG A 1 -5.16 -5.06 17.03
C ARG A 1 -5.64 -4.03 16.01
N ASN A 2 -6.37 -3.01 16.49
CA ASN A 2 -6.61 -1.67 15.93
C ASN A 2 -6.96 -1.51 14.43
N TYR A 3 -8.27 -1.52 14.13
CA TYR A 3 -8.85 -0.94 12.90
C TYR A 3 -9.31 0.52 13.11
N GLU A 4 -8.70 1.27 14.03
CA GLU A 4 -9.13 2.64 14.32
C GLU A 4 -8.20 3.68 13.67
N LYS A 5 -8.67 4.18 12.52
CA LYS A 5 -8.51 5.54 11.93
C LYS A 5 -8.82 5.55 10.42
N GLY A 6 -9.60 4.59 9.94
CA GLY A 6 -10.16 4.63 8.60
C GLY A 6 -11.35 5.58 8.50
N LEU A 7 -11.64 6.05 7.29
CA LEU A 7 -13.01 6.44 6.96
C LEU A 7 -13.92 5.23 7.25
N GLY A 8 -15.08 5.44 7.86
CA GLY A 8 -16.05 4.37 8.07
C GLY A 8 -16.48 3.75 6.73
N TYR A 9 -17.00 2.52 6.74
CA TYR A 9 -17.45 1.83 5.51
C TYR A 9 -18.39 2.67 4.63
N GLU A 10 -19.31 3.41 5.26
CA GLU A 10 -20.21 4.34 4.57
C GLU A 10 -19.52 5.60 4.04
N GLU A 11 -18.50 6.09 4.76
CA GLU A 11 -17.68 7.20 4.28
C GLU A 11 -16.85 6.80 3.05
N ASP A 12 -16.32 5.57 3.04
CA ASP A 12 -15.58 5.00 1.92
C ASP A 12 -16.44 4.82 0.67
N LYS A 13 -17.66 4.29 0.82
CA LYS A 13 -18.63 4.18 -0.29
C LYS A 13 -18.93 5.53 -0.91
N ARG A 14 -19.20 6.55 -0.09
CA ARG A 14 -19.46 7.91 -0.57
C ARG A 14 -18.27 8.47 -1.31
N LEU A 15 -17.07 8.28 -0.76
CA LEU A 15 -15.83 8.74 -1.41
C LEU A 15 -15.65 8.05 -2.78
N ALA A 16 -15.82 6.73 -2.85
CA ALA A 16 -15.70 5.98 -4.09
C ALA A 16 -16.75 6.41 -5.14
N TYR A 17 -18.01 6.59 -4.71
CA TYR A 17 -19.10 7.06 -5.57
C TYR A 17 -18.80 8.44 -6.18
N VAL A 18 -18.40 9.40 -5.34
CA VAL A 18 -18.11 10.77 -5.81
C VAL A 18 -16.89 10.80 -6.75
N ILE A 19 -15.88 9.97 -6.49
CA ILE A 19 -14.72 9.83 -7.39
C ILE A 19 -15.11 9.19 -8.73
N ALA A 20 -16.00 8.19 -8.72
CA ALA A 20 -16.47 7.57 -9.96
C ALA A 20 -17.18 8.58 -10.88
N ILE A 21 -17.87 9.57 -10.32
CA ILE A 21 -18.59 10.61 -11.07
C ILE A 21 -17.67 11.76 -11.51
N LEU A 22 -16.82 12.26 -10.61
CA LEU A 22 -16.06 13.50 -10.82
C LEU A 22 -14.60 13.28 -11.29
N GLY A 23 -14.11 12.05 -11.14
CA GLY A 23 -12.75 11.63 -11.43
C GLY A 23 -11.78 11.82 -10.25
N GLU A 24 -10.58 11.24 -10.37
CA GLU A 24 -9.51 11.24 -9.35
C GLU A 24 -8.74 12.59 -9.26
N ARG A 25 -9.45 13.71 -9.16
CA ARG A 25 -8.87 15.06 -9.21
C ARG A 25 -9.51 16.00 -8.18
N ARG A 26 -8.82 17.10 -7.88
CA ARG A 26 -9.34 18.18 -6.99
C ARG A 26 -9.89 17.62 -5.66
N TRP A 27 -9.04 16.92 -4.92
CA TRP A 27 -9.41 16.17 -3.71
C TRP A 27 -10.14 16.98 -2.64
N ASP A 28 -9.85 18.27 -2.51
CA ASP A 28 -10.56 19.13 -1.55
C ASP A 28 -12.02 19.37 -1.97
N ALA A 29 -12.27 19.50 -3.28
CA ALA A 29 -13.64 19.58 -3.81
C ALA A 29 -14.38 18.24 -3.64
N LEU A 30 -13.70 17.11 -3.86
CA LEU A 30 -14.25 15.77 -3.60
C LEU A 30 -14.62 15.57 -2.13
N ALA A 31 -13.76 16.00 -1.21
CA ALA A 31 -14.03 15.94 0.23
C ALA A 31 -15.28 16.75 0.60
N LYS A 32 -15.43 17.96 0.05
CA LYS A 32 -16.63 18.78 0.24
C LYS A 32 -17.89 18.13 -0.37
N ALA A 33 -17.80 17.63 -1.59
CA ALA A 33 -18.92 17.02 -2.32
C ALA A 33 -19.39 15.70 -1.71
N SER A 34 -18.46 14.92 -1.14
CA SER A 34 -18.77 13.66 -0.44
C SER A 34 -19.45 13.85 0.92
N GLY A 35 -19.55 15.10 1.42
CA GLY A 35 -20.10 15.40 2.73
C GLY A 35 -19.25 14.86 3.88
N LEU A 36 -17.99 14.49 3.61
CA LEU A 36 -17.09 13.93 4.61
C LEU A 36 -16.50 15.05 5.45
N ARG A 37 -16.45 14.87 6.78
CA ARG A 37 -15.74 15.78 7.69
C ARG A 37 -14.23 15.53 7.67
N ARG A 38 -13.64 15.45 6.48
CA ARG A 38 -12.22 15.13 6.24
C ARG A 38 -11.59 16.09 5.24
N SER A 39 -10.26 16.21 5.27
CA SER A 39 -9.53 16.99 4.27
C SER A 39 -9.35 16.22 2.96
N GLY A 40 -9.13 16.93 1.86
CA GLY A 40 -8.83 16.30 0.57
C GLY A 40 -7.57 15.44 0.61
N LYS A 41 -6.55 15.84 1.41
CA LYS A 41 -5.37 15.02 1.68
C LYS A 41 -5.72 13.64 2.26
N SER A 42 -6.65 13.58 3.21
CA SER A 42 -7.10 12.31 3.80
C SER A 42 -7.88 11.48 2.79
N CYS A 43 -8.74 12.11 2.00
CA CYS A 43 -9.51 11.43 0.96
C CYS A 43 -8.59 10.81 -0.10
N ARG A 44 -7.60 11.58 -0.58
CA ARG A 44 -6.59 11.08 -1.52
C ARG A 44 -5.83 9.89 -0.96
N LEU A 45 -5.36 9.99 0.29
CA LEU A 45 -4.60 8.92 0.93
C LEU A 45 -5.43 7.65 1.05
N ARG A 46 -6.72 7.78 1.40
CA ARG A 46 -7.65 6.64 1.47
C ARG A 46 -7.88 6.00 0.11
N TRP A 47 -8.15 6.81 -0.91
CA TRP A 47 -8.34 6.31 -2.27
C TRP A 47 -7.12 5.54 -2.76
N MET A 48 -5.94 6.17 -2.70
CA MET A 48 -4.71 5.62 -3.26
C MET A 48 -4.24 4.35 -2.54
N ASN A 49 -4.53 4.20 -1.24
CA ASN A 49 -4.04 3.08 -0.44
C ASN A 49 -5.07 2.00 -0.13
N CYS A 50 -6.36 2.25 -0.31
CA CYS A 50 -7.39 1.33 0.15
C CYS A 50 -8.56 1.14 -0.83
N LEU A 51 -9.02 2.18 -1.53
CA LEU A 51 -10.30 2.10 -2.27
C LEU A 51 -10.14 1.93 -3.79
N ARG A 52 -8.95 2.19 -4.34
CA ARG A 52 -8.75 2.10 -5.78
C ARG A 52 -8.97 0.65 -6.26
N PRO A 53 -9.75 0.41 -7.34
CA PRO A 53 -10.18 -0.94 -7.75
C PRO A 53 -9.05 -1.94 -8.00
N ASN A 54 -7.88 -1.46 -8.40
CA ASN A 54 -6.75 -2.32 -8.78
C ASN A 54 -5.85 -2.70 -7.60
N LEU A 55 -6.25 -2.43 -6.36
CA LEU A 55 -5.47 -2.76 -5.17
C LEU A 55 -5.71 -4.20 -4.73
N LYS A 56 -4.62 -4.94 -4.48
CA LYS A 56 -4.67 -6.26 -3.88
C LYS A 56 -4.88 -6.13 -2.39
N HIS A 57 -5.98 -6.69 -1.90
CA HIS A 57 -6.31 -6.74 -0.49
C HIS A 57 -5.84 -8.09 0.06
N GLY A 58 -4.88 -8.07 1.01
CA GLY A 58 -4.37 -9.29 1.62
C GLY A 58 -2.88 -9.25 1.93
N HIS A 59 -2.35 -10.35 2.48
CA HIS A 59 -0.94 -10.48 2.84
C HIS A 59 -0.03 -10.42 1.61
N ILE A 60 1.17 -9.85 1.80
CA ILE A 60 2.24 -9.94 0.80
C ILE A 60 2.69 -11.41 0.71
N THR A 61 2.65 -11.95 -0.50
CA THR A 61 3.04 -13.33 -0.80
C THR A 61 4.55 -13.50 -0.76
N GLN A 62 5.04 -14.73 -0.67
CA GLN A 62 6.48 -15.02 -0.63
C GLN A 62 7.21 -14.56 -1.91
N ASP A 63 6.58 -14.70 -3.08
CA ASP A 63 7.13 -14.19 -4.34
C ASP A 63 7.24 -12.66 -4.33
N GLU A 64 6.21 -11.98 -3.81
CA GLU A 64 6.25 -10.54 -3.58
C GLU A 64 7.35 -10.18 -2.56
N GLU A 65 7.55 -10.96 -1.48
CA GLU A 65 8.65 -10.75 -0.54
C GLU A 65 10.02 -10.81 -1.24
N HIS A 66 10.27 -11.88 -2.01
CA HIS A 66 11.52 -12.07 -2.74
C HIS A 66 11.77 -10.89 -3.71
N LEU A 67 10.74 -10.48 -4.43
CA LEU A 67 10.84 -9.35 -5.36
C LEU A 67 11.10 -8.03 -4.62
N ILE A 68 10.44 -7.78 -3.49
CA ILE A 68 10.67 -6.60 -2.64
C ILE A 68 12.11 -6.57 -2.15
N ILE A 69 12.64 -7.69 -1.64
CA ILE A 69 14.04 -7.78 -1.17
C ILE A 69 15.00 -7.49 -2.31
N LYS A 70 14.83 -8.14 -3.46
CA LYS A 70 15.68 -7.95 -4.64
C LYS A 70 15.68 -6.48 -5.10
N LEU A 71 14.50 -5.88 -5.25
CA LEU A 71 14.37 -4.50 -5.71
C LEU A 71 14.86 -3.49 -4.68
N GLN A 72 14.65 -3.74 -3.38
CA GLN A 72 15.16 -2.87 -2.32
C GLN A 72 16.70 -2.87 -2.30
N LYS A 73 17.35 -4.02 -2.51
CA LYS A 73 18.80 -4.10 -2.64
C LYS A 73 19.33 -3.28 -3.83
N GLN A 74 18.61 -3.30 -4.95
CA GLN A 74 19.02 -2.58 -6.17
C GLN A 74 18.69 -1.07 -6.14
N LEU A 75 17.54 -0.70 -5.60
CA LEU A 75 17.00 0.66 -5.69
C LEU A 75 17.06 1.44 -4.38
N GLY A 76 17.33 0.78 -3.26
CA GLY A 76 17.18 1.31 -1.91
C GLY A 76 15.70 1.53 -1.55
N ASN A 77 15.44 2.49 -0.67
CA ASN A 77 14.10 2.80 -0.16
C ASN A 77 13.22 3.60 -1.16
N LYS A 78 13.39 3.37 -2.47
CA LYS A 78 12.61 4.01 -3.54
C LYS A 78 11.26 3.31 -3.71
N TRP A 79 10.44 3.29 -2.66
CA TRP A 79 9.19 2.49 -2.57
C TRP A 79 8.23 2.72 -3.73
N SER A 80 8.08 3.96 -4.21
CA SER A 80 7.24 4.27 -5.38
C SER A 80 7.74 3.58 -6.65
N LYS A 81 9.05 3.42 -6.85
CA LYS A 81 9.61 2.67 -7.98
C LYS A 81 9.42 1.16 -7.80
N ILE A 82 9.56 0.66 -6.57
CA ILE A 82 9.35 -0.76 -6.25
C ILE A 82 7.88 -1.15 -6.46
N ALA A 83 6.94 -0.32 -6.02
CA ALA A 83 5.50 -0.54 -6.18
C ALA A 83 5.06 -0.68 -7.65
N LYS A 84 5.74 0.01 -8.58
CA LYS A 84 5.47 -0.13 -10.03
C LYS A 84 5.75 -1.54 -10.55
N GLN A 85 6.58 -2.32 -9.85
CA GLN A 85 6.92 -3.71 -10.19
C GLN A 85 6.04 -4.74 -9.46
N LEU A 86 5.13 -4.30 -8.59
CA LEU A 86 4.25 -5.15 -7.79
C LEU A 86 2.79 -4.76 -8.06
N PRO A 87 2.17 -5.29 -9.13
CA PRO A 87 0.82 -4.93 -9.53
C PRO A 87 -0.18 -5.06 -8.39
N GLY A 88 -0.87 -3.96 -8.11
CA GLY A 88 -1.87 -3.86 -7.05
C GLY A 88 -1.32 -3.68 -5.64
N ARG A 89 0.00 -3.54 -5.45
CA ARG A 89 0.59 -3.12 -4.17
C ARG A 89 0.96 -1.65 -4.19
N THR A 90 0.74 -0.98 -3.07
CA THR A 90 1.15 0.40 -2.87
C THR A 90 2.55 0.50 -2.29
N ASP A 91 3.19 1.64 -2.54
CA ASP A 91 4.47 1.98 -1.93
C ASP A 91 4.39 2.02 -0.40
N ASN A 92 3.24 2.43 0.14
CA ASN A 92 3.00 2.45 1.57
C ASN A 92 2.93 1.04 2.16
N GLU A 93 2.21 0.10 1.53
CA GLU A 93 2.18 -1.30 1.94
C GLU A 93 3.57 -1.92 1.94
N ILE A 94 4.33 -1.75 0.84
CA ILE A 94 5.68 -2.32 0.70
C ILE A 94 6.61 -1.77 1.78
N LYS A 95 6.61 -0.45 1.99
CA LYS A 95 7.41 0.20 3.04
C LYS A 95 7.04 -0.31 4.43
N ASN A 96 5.75 -0.48 4.72
CA ASN A 96 5.28 -0.98 6.01
C ASN A 96 5.71 -2.43 6.21
N TYR A 97 5.53 -3.26 5.19
CA TYR A 97 5.94 -4.66 5.22
C TYR A 97 7.44 -4.82 5.40
N TRP A 98 8.24 -4.00 4.72
CA TRP A 98 9.68 -3.95 4.91
C TRP A 98 10.07 -3.67 6.36
N ARG A 99 9.48 -2.62 6.95
CA ARG A 99 9.76 -2.20 8.33
C ARG A 99 9.37 -3.26 9.36
N SER A 100 8.27 -3.97 9.13
CA SER A 100 7.71 -4.92 10.10
C SER A 100 8.25 -6.35 9.94
N HIS A 101 8.52 -6.82 8.72
CA HIS A 101 8.78 -8.24 8.46
C HIS A 101 10.10 -8.49 7.72
N LEU A 102 10.44 -7.68 6.72
CA LEU A 102 11.59 -7.99 5.85
C LEU A 102 12.93 -7.46 6.36
N ARG A 103 12.97 -6.41 7.18
CA ARG A 103 14.25 -5.82 7.64
C ARG A 103 15.16 -6.84 8.33
N LYS A 104 14.58 -7.80 9.08
CA LYS A 104 15.33 -8.90 9.71
C LYS A 104 15.57 -10.07 8.76
N LYS A 105 14.58 -10.44 7.94
CA LYS A 105 14.71 -11.55 6.96
C LYS A 105 15.75 -11.24 5.87
N ALA A 106 15.87 -9.99 5.43
CA ALA A 106 16.82 -9.59 4.40
C ALA A 106 18.27 -9.93 4.77
N LEU A 107 18.63 -9.81 6.06
CA LEU A 107 19.96 -10.19 6.56
C LEU A 107 20.21 -11.71 6.47
N ILE A 108 19.16 -12.52 6.60
CA ILE A 108 19.25 -13.98 6.48
C ILE A 108 19.41 -14.39 5.01
N TYR A 109 18.70 -13.74 4.09
CA TYR A 109 18.87 -13.96 2.64
C TYR A 109 20.29 -13.63 2.16
N GLU A 110 21.01 -12.73 2.83
CA GLU A 110 22.40 -12.39 2.51
C GLU A 110 23.41 -13.48 2.92
N GLN A 111 23.06 -14.39 3.84
CA GLN A 111 23.95 -15.45 4.30
C GLN A 111 23.87 -16.74 3.46
N GLY A 112 23.07 -16.76 2.39
CA GLY A 112 22.86 -17.96 1.56
C GLY A 112 22.07 -19.06 2.27
N PRO A 113 21.53 -20.05 1.53
CA PRO A 113 20.87 -21.17 2.17
C PRO A 113 21.89 -21.94 3.01
N ILE A 114 21.61 -22.10 4.31
CA ILE A 114 22.27 -23.14 5.12
C ILE A 114 21.89 -24.46 4.44
N GLN A 115 22.85 -25.05 3.72
CA GLN A 115 22.71 -26.40 3.21
C GLN A 115 22.69 -27.33 4.43
N HIS A 116 21.52 -27.63 4.96
CA HIS A 116 21.34 -28.86 5.72
C HIS A 116 21.37 -30.01 4.70
N SER A 117 22.58 -30.50 4.42
CA SER A 117 22.73 -31.85 3.89
C SER A 117 22.41 -32.84 5.01
N PRO A 118 21.72 -33.96 4.71
CA PRO A 118 21.44 -35.00 5.68
C PRO A 118 22.71 -35.63 6.26
#